data_AF-A0A8J3EAJ9-F1
#
_entry.id   AF-A0A8J3EAJ9-F1
#
_cell.length_a   1.000
_cell.length_b   1.000
_cell.length_c   1.000
_cell.angle_alpha   90.00
_cell.angle_beta   90.00
_cell.angle_gamma   90.00
#
_symmetry.space_group_name_H-M   'P 1'
#
loop_
_entity.id
_entity.type
_entity.pdbx_description
1 polymer ?
#
loop_
_entity_poly.entity_id
_entity_poly.type
_entity_poly.pdbx_seq_one_letter_code
_entity_poly.pdbx_strand_id
1 'polypeptide(L)'
;MGSAGGGGGTAARRVTVTLAMAHGPAFPEGSPEHRYELRVILDSRGALDPGAWAADPEPWPARRLWPGEPERRGDVQYDPDSGWSLRLFGGAAAPGEGGGRIAGQASGEAEPGAAADLSDAPLQQFLQVPGTMRPGEYLLITEPDGREYGYRIVGVG
;
A
#
# COMPACT_ATOMS: atom_id res chain seq x y z
N MET A 1 -21.16 -24.07 -17.36
CA MET A 1 -20.83 -24.15 -15.93
C MET A 1 -20.14 -22.84 -15.57
N GLY A 2 -20.65 -21.90 -14.80
CA GLY A 2 -21.95 -21.67 -14.17
C GLY A 2 -22.04 -20.16 -13.85
N SER A 3 -23.27 -19.67 -13.73
CA SER A 3 -23.71 -18.42 -13.08
C SER A 3 -23.18 -17.09 -13.65
N ALA A 4 -23.97 -16.30 -14.38
CA ALA A 4 -25.12 -15.50 -13.93
C ALA A 4 -24.73 -14.40 -12.92
N GLY A 5 -24.78 -13.15 -13.36
CA GLY A 5 -24.71 -11.95 -12.53
C GLY A 5 -24.70 -10.71 -13.42
N GLY A 6 -25.87 -10.12 -13.64
CA GLY A 6 -26.08 -9.07 -14.63
C GLY A 6 -25.20 -7.84 -14.41
N GLY A 7 -24.51 -7.41 -15.47
CA GLY A 7 -23.93 -6.08 -15.60
C GLY A 7 -25.02 -5.02 -15.77
N GLY A 8 -25.95 -4.94 -14.82
CA GLY A 8 -26.86 -3.82 -14.69
C GLY A 8 -26.10 -2.63 -14.12
N GLY A 9 -25.53 -1.84 -15.03
CA GLY A 9 -25.19 -0.41 -14.93
C GLY A 9 -24.61 0.13 -13.62
N THR A 10 -23.48 0.85 -13.72
CA THR A 10 -23.41 2.32 -13.55
C THR A 10 -21.91 2.72 -13.57
N ALA A 11 -21.61 3.93 -14.05
CA ALA A 11 -20.28 4.38 -14.47
C ALA A 11 -19.15 4.03 -13.47
N ALA A 12 -18.31 3.06 -13.85
CA ALA A 12 -17.07 2.79 -13.15
C ALA A 12 -16.18 4.04 -13.31
N ARG A 13 -15.77 4.65 -12.19
CA ARG A 13 -14.90 5.84 -12.24
C ARG A 13 -13.56 5.55 -11.61
N ARG A 14 -12.50 5.98 -12.30
CA ARG A 14 -11.15 6.00 -11.75
C ARG A 14 -11.08 7.11 -10.70
N VAL A 15 -10.74 6.73 -9.48
CA VAL A 15 -10.65 7.61 -8.31
C VAL A 15 -9.33 7.39 -7.59
N THR A 16 -8.91 8.38 -6.80
CA THR A 16 -7.79 8.24 -5.87
C THR A 16 -8.32 8.01 -4.46
N VAL A 17 -8.07 6.84 -3.90
CA VAL A 17 -8.41 6.51 -2.52
C VAL A 17 -7.19 6.74 -1.64
N THR A 18 -7.32 7.60 -0.63
CA THR A 18 -6.28 7.87 0.37
C THR A 18 -6.62 7.14 1.66
N LEU A 19 -5.69 6.31 2.12
CA LEU A 19 -5.77 5.53 3.34
C LEU A 19 -4.77 6.09 4.34
N ALA A 20 -5.20 6.47 5.53
CA ALA A 20 -4.32 6.87 6.62
C ALA A 20 -4.25 5.76 7.67
N MET A 21 -3.08 5.54 8.26
CA MET A 21 -2.93 4.56 9.32
C MET A 21 -3.88 4.90 10.48
N ALA A 22 -4.73 3.93 10.82
CA ALA A 22 -5.65 4.04 11.93
C ALA A 22 -4.93 3.86 13.27
N HIS A 23 -5.59 4.25 14.36
CA HIS A 23 -5.09 3.98 15.71
C HIS A 23 -4.76 2.49 15.85
N GLY A 24 -3.58 2.20 16.40
CA GLY A 24 -3.10 0.85 16.65
C GLY A 24 -2.11 0.83 17.81
N PRO A 25 -1.68 -0.35 18.27
CA PRO A 25 -0.79 -0.48 19.42
C PRO A 25 0.59 0.21 19.21
N ALA A 26 1.05 0.31 17.96
CA ALA A 26 2.26 1.05 17.60
C ALA A 26 2.01 2.57 17.43
N PHE A 27 0.77 2.98 17.16
CA PHE A 27 0.37 4.37 16.89
C PHE A 27 -0.99 4.65 17.54
N PRO A 28 -1.05 4.95 18.85
CA PRO A 28 -2.31 5.06 19.59
C PRO A 28 -3.19 6.22 19.12
N GLU A 29 -2.62 7.25 18.49
CA GLU A 29 -3.37 8.39 17.92
C GLU A 29 -3.75 8.17 16.44
N GLY A 30 -3.27 7.08 15.83
CA GLY A 30 -3.21 6.94 14.38
C GLY A 30 -2.18 7.91 13.78
N SER A 31 -1.91 7.76 12.49
CA SER A 31 -0.89 8.54 11.81
C SER A 31 -1.41 9.02 10.45
N PRO A 32 -1.89 10.27 10.33
CA PRO A 32 -2.33 10.83 9.05
C PRO A 32 -1.19 11.00 8.06
N GLU A 33 0.04 11.12 8.57
CA GLU A 33 1.27 11.19 7.77
C GLU A 33 1.63 9.83 7.16
N HIS A 34 1.22 8.74 7.80
CA HIS A 34 1.48 7.39 7.31
C HIS A 34 0.32 6.94 6.42
N ARG A 35 0.43 7.20 5.11
CA ARG A 35 -0.69 7.00 4.19
C ARG A 35 -0.35 6.20 2.94
N TYR A 36 -1.37 5.53 2.41
CA TYR A 36 -1.38 4.92 1.10
C TYR A 36 -2.30 5.70 0.16
N GLU A 37 -1.90 5.84 -1.09
CA GLU A 37 -2.72 6.38 -2.17
C GLU A 37 -2.90 5.31 -3.25
N LEU A 38 -4.14 4.95 -3.54
CA LEU A 38 -4.52 3.92 -4.50
C LEU A 38 -5.34 4.55 -5.61
N ARG A 39 -4.91 4.44 -6.87
CA ARG A 39 -5.73 4.85 -8.01
C ARG A 39 -6.45 3.63 -8.57
N VAL A 40 -7.74 3.57 -8.31
CA VAL A 40 -8.58 2.39 -8.53
C VAL A 40 -9.87 2.78 -9.23
N ILE A 41 -10.55 1.82 -9.83
CA ILE A 41 -11.89 2.03 -10.36
C ILE A 41 -12.90 1.50 -9.35
N LEU A 42 -13.81 2.37 -8.91
CA LEU A 42 -14.92 1.97 -8.05
C LEU A 42 -16.19 1.76 -8.86
N ASP A 43 -16.95 0.74 -8.49
CA ASP A 43 -18.32 0.54 -8.97
C ASP A 43 -19.26 1.58 -8.35
N SER A 44 -20.53 1.53 -8.72
CA SER A 44 -21.51 2.54 -8.31
C SER A 44 -21.97 2.42 -6.86
N ARG A 45 -21.70 1.28 -6.22
CA ARG A 45 -21.82 1.09 -4.78
C ARG A 45 -20.63 1.71 -4.03
N GLY A 46 -19.51 1.95 -4.73
CA GLY A 46 -18.25 2.45 -4.21
C GLY A 46 -17.28 1.34 -3.80
N ALA A 47 -17.49 0.09 -4.22
CA ALA A 47 -16.58 -1.02 -4.00
C ALA A 47 -15.56 -1.09 -5.14
N LEU A 48 -14.43 -1.76 -4.90
CA LEU A 48 -13.48 -2.06 -5.97
C LEU A 48 -14.12 -3.03 -6.97
N ASP A 49 -14.07 -2.68 -8.24
CA ASP A 49 -14.65 -3.51 -9.30
C ASP A 49 -13.58 -4.45 -9.91
N PRO A 50 -13.64 -5.77 -9.65
CA PRO A 50 -12.66 -6.71 -10.20
C PRO A 50 -12.80 -6.87 -11.73
N GLY A 51 -14.00 -6.66 -12.28
CA GLY A 51 -14.23 -6.69 -13.72
C GLY A 51 -13.56 -5.51 -14.43
N ALA A 52 -13.62 -4.32 -13.83
CA ALA A 52 -12.94 -3.13 -14.30
C ALA A 52 -11.43 -3.27 -14.21
N TRP A 53 -10.90 -3.85 -13.13
CA TRP A 53 -9.47 -4.14 -13.03
C TRP A 53 -9.00 -5.12 -14.11
N ALA A 54 -9.76 -6.19 -14.35
CA ALA A 54 -9.41 -7.18 -15.37
C ALA A 54 -9.58 -6.67 -16.81
N ALA A 55 -10.49 -5.70 -17.03
CA ALA A 55 -10.71 -5.08 -18.33
C ALA A 55 -9.75 -3.91 -18.62
N ASP A 56 -9.12 -3.33 -17.60
CA ASP A 56 -8.17 -2.22 -17.73
C ASP A 56 -6.77 -2.77 -18.08
N PRO A 57 -6.19 -2.41 -19.23
CA PRO A 57 -4.85 -2.85 -19.60
C PRO A 57 -3.75 -2.11 -18.82
N GLU A 58 -4.07 -0.99 -18.16
CA GLU A 58 -3.12 -0.22 -17.36
C GLU A 58 -3.11 -0.70 -15.90
N PRO A 59 -1.92 -0.91 -15.29
CA PRO A 59 -1.84 -1.25 -13.89
C PRO A 59 -2.38 -0.09 -13.04
N TRP A 60 -3.19 -0.41 -12.05
CA TRP A 60 -3.75 0.56 -11.11
C TRP A 60 -2.67 1.02 -10.14
N PRO A 61 -2.19 2.28 -10.20
CA PRO A 61 -1.01 2.66 -9.43
C PRO A 61 -1.31 2.82 -7.93
N ALA A 62 -0.44 2.28 -7.10
CA ALA A 62 -0.43 2.39 -5.65
C ALA A 62 0.83 3.14 -5.18
N ARG A 63 0.70 3.92 -4.11
CA ARG A 63 1.82 4.64 -3.49
C ARG A 63 1.74 4.57 -1.98
N ARG A 64 2.89 4.46 -1.34
CA ARG A 64 3.06 4.57 0.10
C ARG A 64 3.87 5.82 0.40
N LEU A 65 3.29 6.72 1.20
CA LEU A 65 3.88 7.99 1.57
C LEU A 65 4.02 8.02 3.09
N TRP A 66 5.25 7.92 3.57
CA TRP A 66 5.60 7.98 4.98
C TRP A 66 6.58 9.14 5.21
N PRO A 67 6.44 9.90 6.31
CA PRO A 67 7.32 11.01 6.60
C PRO A 67 8.75 10.50 6.85
N GLY A 68 9.74 11.05 6.14
CA GLY A 68 11.15 10.68 6.27
C GLY A 68 11.58 9.43 5.49
N GLU A 69 10.65 8.71 4.87
CA GLU A 69 10.96 7.61 3.94
C GLU A 69 10.72 8.02 2.49
N PRO A 70 11.48 7.45 1.53
CA PRO A 70 11.18 7.63 0.11
C PRO A 70 9.79 7.07 -0.20
N GLU A 71 9.06 7.76 -1.07
CA GLU A 71 7.79 7.25 -1.56
C GLU A 71 7.99 5.89 -2.26
N ARG A 72 7.28 4.87 -1.79
CA ARG A 72 7.24 3.58 -2.51
C ARG A 72 6.11 3.61 -3.49
N ARG A 73 6.42 3.25 -4.74
CA ARG A 73 5.43 3.13 -5.81
C ARG A 73 5.18 1.65 -6.08
N GLY A 74 3.97 1.34 -6.51
CA GLY A 74 3.49 0.00 -6.73
C GLY A 74 2.27 -0.03 -7.60
N ASP A 75 1.66 -1.20 -7.67
CA ASP A 75 0.39 -1.43 -8.32
C ASP A 75 -0.57 -2.21 -7.44
N VAL A 76 -1.86 -2.01 -7.70
CA VAL A 76 -2.95 -2.78 -7.12
C VAL A 76 -3.14 -4.00 -8.01
N GLN A 77 -3.02 -5.18 -7.40
CA GLN A 77 -3.31 -6.45 -8.02
C GLN A 77 -4.61 -7.04 -7.45
N TYR A 78 -5.34 -7.75 -8.30
CA TYR A 78 -6.49 -8.54 -7.91
C TYR A 78 -6.28 -9.98 -8.32
N ASP A 79 -6.55 -10.89 -7.39
CA ASP A 79 -6.53 -12.32 -7.60
C ASP A 79 -7.89 -12.89 -7.12
N PRO A 80 -8.56 -13.75 -7.90
CA PRO A 80 -9.87 -14.29 -7.50
C PRO A 80 -9.79 -15.21 -6.27
N ASP A 81 -8.63 -15.82 -6.00
CA ASP A 81 -8.43 -16.72 -4.86
C ASP A 81 -7.92 -15.95 -3.62
N SER A 82 -7.01 -14.99 -3.82
CA SER A 82 -6.34 -14.25 -2.74
C SER A 82 -6.96 -12.88 -2.43
N GLY A 83 -7.79 -12.36 -3.33
CA GLY A 83 -8.40 -11.03 -3.22
C GLY A 83 -7.48 -9.91 -3.70
N TRP A 84 -7.65 -8.72 -3.11
CA TRP A 84 -6.88 -7.53 -3.47
C TRP A 84 -5.53 -7.52 -2.77
N SER A 85 -4.47 -7.14 -3.49
CA SER A 85 -3.13 -6.95 -2.92
C SER A 85 -2.43 -5.75 -3.54
N LEU A 86 -1.48 -5.16 -2.83
CA LEU A 86 -0.55 -4.17 -3.36
C LEU A 86 0.77 -4.86 -3.62
N ARG A 87 1.31 -4.63 -4.81
CA ARG A 87 2.69 -4.96 -5.14
C ARG A 87 3.49 -3.66 -5.05
N LEU A 88 4.24 -3.47 -3.97
CA LEU A 88 5.13 -2.32 -3.85
C LEU A 88 6.52 -2.68 -4.35
N PHE A 89 7.07 -1.84 -5.21
CA PHE A 89 8.45 -1.94 -5.68
C PHE A 89 9.38 -1.20 -4.74
N GLY A 90 10.65 -1.65 -4.68
CA GLY A 90 11.66 -1.20 -3.73
C GLY A 90 11.71 0.32 -3.53
N GLY A 91 11.87 0.71 -2.26
CA GLY A 91 12.22 2.06 -1.85
C GLY A 91 13.62 2.01 -1.26
N ALA A 92 14.64 2.21 -2.10
CA ALA A 92 15.95 2.51 -1.56
C ALA A 92 15.84 3.85 -0.81
N ALA A 93 16.07 3.83 0.50
CA ALA A 93 16.34 5.06 1.25
C ALA A 93 17.39 5.84 0.45
N ALA A 94 17.10 7.09 0.08
CA ALA A 94 18.05 7.90 -0.66
C ALA A 94 19.41 7.85 0.06
N PRO A 95 20.49 7.40 -0.60
CA PRO A 95 21.79 7.35 0.05
C PRO A 95 22.28 8.80 0.27
N GLY A 96 22.10 9.29 1.49
CA GLY A 96 22.83 10.42 2.09
C GLY A 96 22.17 11.80 1.96
N GLU A 97 21.95 12.45 3.10
CA GLU A 97 22.63 13.72 3.47
C GLU A 97 22.64 13.92 5.00
N GLY A 98 23.80 13.64 5.61
CA GLY A 98 24.48 14.47 6.64
C GLY A 98 23.89 14.66 8.04
N GLY A 99 24.55 14.06 9.05
CA GLY A 99 24.42 14.55 10.44
C GLY A 99 25.21 13.79 11.51
N GLY A 100 26.55 13.82 11.49
CA GLY A 100 27.34 13.43 12.66
C GLY A 100 28.80 13.05 12.40
N ARG A 101 29.65 14.02 12.05
CA ARG A 101 31.09 13.87 12.33
C ARG A 101 31.31 14.03 13.83
N ILE A 102 31.77 12.99 14.51
CA ILE A 102 32.77 13.17 15.58
C ILE A 102 33.96 12.26 15.31
N ALA A 103 35.14 12.86 15.36
CA ALA A 103 36.42 12.18 15.27
C ALA A 103 36.64 11.31 16.52
N GLY A 104 37.08 10.08 16.31
CA GLY A 104 37.53 9.19 17.37
C GLY A 104 38.07 7.91 16.75
N GLN A 105 39.39 7.82 16.65
CA GLN A 105 40.11 6.66 16.12
C GLN A 105 39.68 5.37 16.82
N ALA A 106 39.37 4.34 16.02
CA ALA A 106 39.48 2.95 16.44
C ALA A 106 40.03 2.15 15.26
N SER A 107 41.35 1.97 15.24
CA SER A 107 41.96 0.86 14.52
C SER A 107 41.46 -0.42 15.19
N GLY A 108 40.56 -1.13 14.53
CA GLY A 108 40.07 -2.42 14.94
C GLY A 108 39.27 -3.00 13.80
N GLU A 109 39.76 -4.11 13.25
CA GLU A 109 39.07 -4.93 12.26
C GLU A 109 37.56 -4.98 12.52
N ALA A 110 36.79 -4.49 11.56
CA ALA A 110 35.35 -4.61 11.53
C ALA A 110 34.93 -5.02 10.12
N GLU A 111 35.04 -6.31 9.85
CA GLU A 111 34.10 -7.01 8.97
C GLU A 111 33.34 -7.99 9.89
N PRO A 112 32.07 -8.36 9.65
CA PRO A 112 31.10 -7.89 8.66
C PRO A 112 29.72 -7.56 9.28
N GLY A 113 28.94 -6.69 8.63
CA GLY A 113 27.54 -6.47 8.95
C GLY A 113 26.80 -6.05 7.70
N ALA A 114 26.32 -7.03 6.94
CA ALA A 114 25.50 -6.85 5.76
C ALA A 114 24.51 -5.70 5.98
N ALA A 115 24.68 -4.60 5.24
CA ALA A 115 23.52 -3.90 4.75
C ALA A 115 22.78 -4.98 3.96
N ALA A 116 21.85 -5.64 4.64
CA ALA A 116 21.12 -6.74 4.09
C ALA A 116 20.63 -6.29 2.73
N ASP A 117 20.90 -7.14 1.75
CA ASP A 117 20.09 -7.34 0.57
C ASP A 117 18.62 -7.08 0.94
N LEU A 118 18.19 -5.81 0.92
CA LEU A 118 16.80 -5.41 1.02
C LEU A 118 16.27 -5.64 -0.37
N SER A 119 16.09 -6.94 -0.61
CA SER A 119 15.78 -7.61 -1.85
C SER A 119 15.03 -6.70 -2.83
N ASP A 120 15.52 -6.66 -4.06
CA ASP A 120 14.83 -6.15 -5.26
C ASP A 120 13.49 -6.88 -5.52
N ALA A 121 13.11 -7.84 -4.66
CA ALA A 121 11.83 -8.52 -4.71
C ALA A 121 10.67 -7.57 -4.34
N PRO A 122 9.60 -7.53 -5.16
CA PRO A 122 8.43 -6.73 -4.84
C PRO A 122 7.76 -7.23 -3.56
N LEU A 123 7.40 -6.30 -2.67
CA LEU A 123 6.72 -6.60 -1.43
C LEU A 123 5.21 -6.68 -1.70
N GLN A 124 4.66 -7.88 -1.58
CA GLN A 124 3.22 -8.08 -1.70
C GLN A 124 2.54 -7.85 -0.35
N GLN A 125 1.50 -7.03 -0.34
CA GLN A 125 0.69 -6.69 0.84
C GLN A 125 -0.78 -7.00 0.53
N PHE A 126 -1.47 -7.75 1.38
CA PHE A 126 -2.86 -8.13 1.12
C PHE A 126 -3.83 -7.10 1.72
N LEU A 127 -4.90 -6.80 0.98
CA LEU A 127 -5.92 -5.82 1.38
C LEU A 127 -7.22 -6.53 1.69
N GLN A 128 -7.62 -6.49 2.97
CA GLN A 128 -8.98 -6.83 3.37
C GLN A 128 -9.84 -5.58 3.23
N VAL A 129 -10.30 -5.35 2.00
CA VAL A 129 -11.14 -4.19 1.67
C VAL A 129 -12.56 -4.37 2.22
N PRO A 130 -13.17 -3.30 2.75
CA PRO A 130 -14.59 -3.31 3.08
C PRO A 130 -15.41 -3.43 1.80
N GLY A 131 -16.69 -3.81 1.95
CA GLY A 131 -17.64 -3.81 0.84
C GLY A 131 -17.86 -2.43 0.21
N THR A 132 -17.32 -1.35 0.76
CA THR A 132 -17.26 -0.04 0.10
C THR A 132 -16.05 0.80 0.53
N MET A 133 -15.33 1.38 -0.42
CA MET A 133 -14.24 2.33 -0.20
C MET A 133 -14.80 3.74 0.01
N ARG A 134 -15.37 4.03 1.19
CA ARG A 134 -15.87 5.37 1.56
C ARG A 134 -15.01 6.03 2.63
N PRO A 135 -14.86 7.37 2.63
CA PRO A 135 -14.19 8.06 3.71
C PRO A 135 -14.89 7.76 5.04
N GLY A 136 -14.10 7.40 6.04
CA GLY A 136 -14.59 6.94 7.34
C GLY A 136 -14.49 5.43 7.54
N GLU A 137 -14.51 4.64 6.46
CA GLU A 137 -14.39 3.17 6.52
C GLU A 137 -12.96 2.73 6.86
N TYR A 138 -12.82 1.53 7.38
CA TYR A 138 -11.54 0.92 7.73
C TYR A 138 -11.27 -0.30 6.87
N LEU A 139 -10.00 -0.51 6.57
CA LEU A 139 -9.50 -1.71 5.91
C LEU A 139 -8.24 -2.19 6.62
N LEU A 140 -7.92 -3.46 6.47
CA LEU A 140 -6.68 -4.02 6.98
C LEU A 140 -5.71 -4.23 5.81
N ILE A 141 -4.45 -3.88 6.05
CA ILE A 141 -3.35 -4.23 5.15
C ILE A 141 -2.44 -5.20 5.90
N THR A 142 -2.30 -6.40 5.36
CA THR A 142 -1.34 -7.40 5.84
C THR A 142 -0.01 -7.15 5.14
N GLU A 143 1.00 -6.76 5.90
CA GLU A 143 2.38 -6.62 5.42
C GLU A 143 3.00 -7.99 5.10
N PRO A 144 4.08 -8.04 4.29
CA PRO A 144 4.77 -9.30 3.97
C PRO A 144 5.31 -10.05 5.20
N ASP A 145 5.52 -9.37 6.33
CA ASP A 145 5.89 -9.97 7.62
C ASP A 145 4.70 -10.68 8.31
N GLY A 146 3.51 -10.66 7.70
CA GLY A 146 2.26 -11.20 8.26
C GLY A 146 1.55 -10.26 9.24
N ARG A 147 2.11 -9.08 9.50
CA ARG A 147 1.52 -8.09 10.41
C ARG A 147 0.38 -7.35 9.75
N GLU A 148 -0.75 -7.28 10.44
CA GLU A 148 -1.93 -6.56 9.99
C GLU A 148 -1.96 -5.17 10.62
N TYR A 149 -2.17 -4.15 9.78
CA TYR A 149 -2.37 -2.78 10.25
C TYR A 149 -3.70 -2.26 9.74
N GLY A 150 -4.45 -1.62 10.65
CA GLY A 150 -5.67 -0.91 10.30
C GLY A 150 -5.36 0.40 9.60
N TYR A 151 -6.04 0.65 8.49
CA TYR A 151 -6.04 1.91 7.79
C TYR A 151 -7.47 2.42 7.67
N ARG A 152 -7.65 3.72 7.90
CA ARG A 152 -8.90 4.42 7.66
C ARG A 152 -8.85 5.06 6.28
N ILE A 153 -9.90 4.89 5.50
CA ILE A 153 -10.09 5.66 4.27
C ILE A 153 -10.41 7.10 4.68
N VAL A 154 -9.54 8.04 4.31
CA VAL A 154 -9.68 9.46 4.66
C VAL A 154 -10.13 10.30 3.48
N GLY A 155 -9.94 9.81 2.24
CA GLY A 155 -10.32 10.52 1.04
C GLY A 155 -10.61 9.60 -0.12
N VAL A 156 -11.57 9.99 -0.96
CA VAL A 156 -11.89 9.38 -2.25
C VAL A 156 -12.13 10.54 -3.22
N GLY A 157 -11.14 10.81 -4.07
CA GLY A 157 -11.10 11.95 -5.00
C GLY A 157 -11.28 11.56 -6.46
#